data_AF-A0A358A2M7-F1
#
_entry.id   AF-A0A358A2M7-F1
#
_cell.length_a   1.000
_cell.length_b   1.000
_cell.length_c   1.000
_cell.angle_alpha   90.00
_cell.angle_beta   90.00
_cell.angle_gamma   90.00
#
_symmetry.space_group_name_H-M   'P 1'
#
loop_
_entity.id
_entity.type
_entity.pdbx_description
1 polymer ?
#
loop_
_entity_poly.entity_id
_entity_poly.type
_entity_poly.pdbx_seq_one_letter_code
_entity_poly.pdbx_strand_id
1 'polypeptide(L)'
;SGPISERVLTELAKWCGFTIERVGHMPRSARSITDMRDRIIFIPDRGGLKVRQARSVVLQTLGHFALDHSDTRDFGDYLRQRIESNYFAAAVLAPEGPAVDFLRDADTAEDISVEDIKEVFYISYEMATHRFTNLATQHLEIPCHFLRTDSEGVIDKAYENDGVAFPTAIDGGHEGERVPRQWGSRQAWNATGSFLLHSQYTVMDVGEYFCTTYIETETDRHPYAVSLGTPARFAHRFRGSSTLRREYAREREIEPDPLLVEQWAGHAWPSAAERSHVLSALPPSQREFSPFPGVDQIDVYRFLERQRRSRRN
;
A
#
# COMPACT_ATOMS: atom_id res chain seq x y z
N SER A 1 -6.41 4.22 -24.37
CA SER A 1 -7.03 5.51 -23.99
C SER A 1 -6.13 6.24 -23.02
N GLY A 2 -6.11 7.58 -23.02
CA GLY A 2 -5.31 8.37 -22.08
C GLY A 2 -6.05 8.71 -20.77
N PRO A 3 -5.43 9.50 -19.87
CA PRO A 3 -6.03 9.92 -18.61
C PRO A 3 -7.37 10.64 -18.77
N ILE A 4 -8.32 10.36 -17.87
CA ILE A 4 -9.59 11.11 -17.77
C ILE A 4 -9.31 12.59 -17.51
N SER A 5 -9.84 13.45 -18.38
CA SER A 5 -9.73 14.91 -18.28
C SER A 5 -10.67 15.50 -17.22
N GLU A 6 -10.37 16.71 -16.75
CA GLU A 6 -11.24 17.46 -15.82
C GLU A 6 -12.63 17.75 -16.42
N ARG A 7 -12.71 17.87 -17.75
CA ARG A 7 -13.98 18.00 -18.48
C ARG A 7 -14.85 16.75 -18.30
N VAL A 8 -14.31 15.56 -18.57
CA VAL A 8 -15.05 14.29 -18.43
C VAL A 8 -15.48 14.10 -16.98
N LEU A 9 -14.62 14.45 -16.01
CA LEU A 9 -14.96 14.38 -14.59
C LEU A 9 -16.15 15.30 -14.25
N THR A 10 -16.19 16.51 -14.81
CA THR A 10 -17.30 17.45 -14.64
C THR A 10 -18.59 16.94 -15.29
N GLU A 11 -18.49 16.30 -16.46
CA GLU A 11 -19.63 15.68 -17.14
C GLU A 11 -20.19 14.49 -16.33
N LEU A 12 -19.33 13.66 -15.73
CA LEU A 12 -19.74 12.57 -14.83
C LEU A 12 -20.43 13.09 -13.58
N ALA A 13 -19.90 14.14 -12.95
CA ALA A 13 -20.55 14.77 -11.80
C ALA A 13 -21.94 15.29 -12.16
N LYS A 14 -22.05 16.00 -13.30
CA LYS A 14 -23.34 16.50 -13.81
C LYS A 14 -24.33 15.37 -14.09
N TRP A 15 -23.86 14.26 -14.65
CA TRP A 15 -24.70 13.08 -14.89
C TRP A 15 -25.24 12.48 -13.58
N CYS A 16 -24.43 12.49 -12.51
CA CYS A 16 -24.87 12.12 -11.16
C CYS A 16 -25.72 13.21 -10.46
N GLY A 17 -26.01 14.32 -11.14
CA GLY A 17 -26.79 15.44 -10.61
C GLY A 17 -26.01 16.41 -9.72
N PHE A 18 -24.68 16.41 -9.77
CA PHE A 18 -23.80 17.26 -8.96
C PHE A 18 -22.99 18.26 -9.79
N THR A 19 -22.60 19.37 -9.17
CA THR A 19 -21.52 20.24 -9.64
C THR A 19 -20.26 20.05 -8.78
N ILE A 20 -19.11 20.50 -9.28
CA ILE A 20 -17.84 20.45 -8.53
C ILE A 20 -17.37 21.88 -8.30
N GLU A 21 -17.06 22.23 -7.05
CA GLU A 21 -16.50 23.53 -6.69
C GLU A 21 -15.18 23.36 -5.94
N ARG A 22 -14.18 24.15 -6.33
CA ARG A 22 -12.89 24.22 -5.63
C ARG A 22 -12.92 25.36 -4.63
N VAL A 23 -12.68 25.06 -3.37
CA VAL A 23 -12.74 26.03 -2.27
C VAL A 23 -11.47 26.00 -1.42
N GLY A 24 -11.12 27.18 -0.88
CA GLY A 24 -10.10 27.28 0.17
C GLY A 24 -10.67 26.90 1.54
N HIS A 25 -9.79 26.68 2.52
CA HIS A 25 -10.15 26.53 3.94
C HIS A 25 -11.17 25.42 4.28
N MET A 26 -11.17 24.30 3.55
CA MET A 26 -11.97 23.13 3.98
C MET A 26 -11.55 22.64 5.37
N PRO A 27 -12.48 22.04 6.14
CA PRO A 27 -12.15 21.31 7.36
C PRO A 27 -11.01 20.31 7.12
N ARG A 28 -9.97 20.35 7.96
CA ARG A 28 -8.75 19.54 7.79
C ARG A 28 -8.98 18.03 7.86
N SER A 29 -10.11 17.61 8.44
CA SER A 29 -10.52 16.20 8.54
C SER A 29 -11.16 15.65 7.26
N ALA A 30 -11.52 16.51 6.30
CA ALA A 30 -12.26 16.11 5.10
C ALA A 30 -11.42 16.35 3.83
N ARG A 31 -11.41 15.36 2.93
CA ARG A 31 -10.76 15.46 1.61
C ARG A 31 -11.73 15.97 0.52
N SER A 32 -13.02 15.78 0.72
CA SER A 32 -14.15 16.37 -0.01
C SER A 32 -15.34 16.53 0.93
N ILE A 33 -16.26 17.43 0.59
CA ILE A 33 -17.55 17.59 1.28
C ILE A 33 -18.63 17.65 0.20
N THR A 34 -19.70 16.88 0.36
CA THR A 34 -20.84 16.91 -0.58
C THR A 34 -22.03 17.58 0.09
N ASP A 35 -22.48 18.69 -0.49
CA ASP A 35 -23.76 19.30 -0.17
C ASP A 35 -24.87 18.57 -0.92
N MET A 36 -25.70 17.84 -0.16
CA MET A 36 -26.82 17.08 -0.71
C MET A 36 -28.03 17.95 -1.03
N ARG A 37 -28.14 19.14 -0.43
CA ARG A 37 -29.25 20.08 -0.65
C ARG A 37 -29.07 20.81 -1.97
N ASP A 38 -27.90 21.40 -2.16
CA ASP A 38 -27.60 22.21 -3.36
C ASP A 38 -26.86 21.40 -4.45
N ARG A 39 -26.58 20.12 -4.16
CA ARG A 39 -25.92 19.15 -5.05
C ARG A 39 -24.53 19.63 -5.53
N ILE A 40 -23.68 20.00 -4.58
CA ILE A 40 -22.33 20.51 -4.84
C ILE A 40 -21.29 19.60 -4.17
N ILE A 41 -20.26 19.20 -4.90
CA ILE A 41 -19.08 18.53 -4.36
C ILE A 41 -17.98 19.55 -4.19
N PHE A 42 -17.66 19.89 -2.95
CA PHE A 42 -16.54 20.75 -2.59
C PHE A 42 -15.25 19.93 -2.50
N ILE A 43 -14.20 20.43 -3.17
CA ILE A 43 -12.83 19.92 -3.06
C ILE A 43 -11.86 21.07 -2.75
N PRO A 44 -10.70 20.79 -2.13
CA PRO A 44 -9.66 21.78 -1.96
C PRO A 44 -9.23 22.43 -3.28
N ASP A 45 -8.77 23.68 -3.19
CA ASP A 45 -8.07 24.35 -4.27
C ASP A 45 -6.77 23.64 -4.69
N ARG A 46 -6.10 24.16 -5.72
CA ARG A 46 -4.87 23.56 -6.26
C ARG A 46 -3.69 23.57 -5.28
N GLY A 47 -3.75 24.37 -4.21
CA GLY A 47 -2.78 24.36 -3.12
C GLY A 47 -3.02 23.21 -2.14
N GLY A 48 -4.26 22.70 -2.06
CA GLY A 48 -4.65 21.59 -1.19
C GLY A 48 -4.58 20.21 -1.82
N LEU A 49 -4.91 20.05 -3.12
CA LEU A 49 -4.83 18.77 -3.83
C LEU A 49 -4.16 18.90 -5.19
N LYS A 50 -3.21 17.99 -5.47
CA LYS A 50 -2.69 17.80 -6.83
C LYS A 50 -3.79 17.30 -7.77
N VAL A 51 -3.70 17.60 -9.06
CA VAL A 51 -4.71 17.23 -10.08
C VAL A 51 -5.06 15.74 -10.04
N ARG A 52 -4.05 14.86 -9.95
CA ARG A 52 -4.20 13.40 -9.81
C ARG A 52 -5.05 13.00 -8.60
N GLN A 53 -4.80 13.62 -7.45
CA GLN A 53 -5.52 13.33 -6.20
C GLN A 53 -6.96 13.85 -6.28
N ALA A 54 -7.18 15.04 -6.82
CA ALA A 54 -8.50 15.62 -6.99
C ALA A 54 -9.42 14.71 -7.84
N ARG A 55 -8.91 14.14 -8.95
CA ARG A 55 -9.65 13.17 -9.78
C ARG A 55 -10.12 11.96 -8.96
N SER A 56 -9.22 11.41 -8.15
CA SER A 56 -9.51 10.24 -7.30
C SER A 56 -10.56 10.55 -6.24
N VAL A 57 -10.40 11.68 -5.54
CA VAL A 57 -11.34 12.11 -4.47
C VAL A 57 -12.74 12.34 -5.03
N VAL A 58 -12.86 13.05 -6.16
CA VAL A 58 -14.18 13.30 -6.78
C VAL A 58 -14.84 11.99 -7.21
N LEU A 59 -14.11 11.08 -7.86
CA LEU A 59 -14.69 9.82 -8.30
C LEU A 59 -15.04 8.88 -7.14
N GLN A 60 -14.29 8.91 -6.04
CA GLN A 60 -14.65 8.20 -4.81
C GLN A 60 -15.97 8.75 -4.26
N THR A 61 -16.11 10.08 -4.17
CA THR A 61 -17.38 10.71 -3.78
C THR A 61 -18.52 10.30 -4.72
N LEU A 62 -18.33 10.41 -6.04
CA LEU A 62 -19.35 10.02 -7.02
C LEU A 62 -19.69 8.53 -6.96
N GLY A 63 -18.75 7.67 -6.62
CA GLY A 63 -18.96 6.23 -6.46
C GLY A 63 -20.03 5.89 -5.42
N HIS A 64 -20.14 6.68 -4.33
CA HIS A 64 -21.24 6.47 -3.37
C HIS A 64 -22.62 6.70 -4.01
N PHE A 65 -22.74 7.69 -4.89
CA PHE A 65 -24.01 7.98 -5.56
C PHE A 65 -24.29 7.05 -6.73
N ALA A 66 -23.26 6.72 -7.52
CA ALA A 66 -23.39 5.82 -8.67
C ALA A 66 -23.74 4.38 -8.27
N LEU A 67 -23.40 3.98 -7.04
CA LEU A 67 -23.68 2.65 -6.47
C LEU A 67 -24.86 2.66 -5.49
N ASP A 68 -25.63 3.74 -5.42
CA ASP A 68 -26.79 3.90 -4.54
C ASP A 68 -26.50 3.56 -3.05
N HIS A 69 -25.32 3.98 -2.56
CA HIS A 69 -24.96 3.81 -1.16
C HIS A 69 -25.92 4.60 -0.24
N SER A 70 -26.31 3.98 0.87
CA SER A 70 -27.17 4.57 1.90
C SER A 70 -26.39 4.77 3.20
N ASP A 71 -27.00 5.44 4.18
CA ASP A 71 -26.39 5.62 5.49
C ASP A 71 -25.99 4.27 6.10
N THR A 72 -24.72 4.18 6.51
CA THR A 72 -24.12 2.97 7.05
C THR A 72 -24.60 2.76 8.49
N ARG A 73 -25.12 1.57 8.80
CA ARG A 73 -25.67 1.25 10.14
C ARG A 73 -24.66 0.57 11.07
N ASP A 74 -23.59 0.03 10.50
CA ASP A 74 -22.50 -0.60 11.21
C ASP A 74 -21.15 -0.35 10.51
N PHE A 75 -20.08 -0.79 11.17
CA PHE A 75 -18.72 -0.60 10.67
C PHE A 75 -18.43 -1.44 9.41
N GLY A 76 -19.06 -2.62 9.27
CA GLY A 76 -18.89 -3.48 8.11
C GLY A 76 -19.46 -2.86 6.84
N ASP A 77 -20.67 -2.31 6.92
CA ASP A 77 -21.31 -1.55 5.85
C ASP A 77 -20.47 -0.32 5.46
N TYR A 78 -19.92 0.38 6.45
CA TYR A 78 -19.02 1.52 6.21
C TYR A 78 -17.77 1.12 5.42
N LEU A 79 -17.09 0.05 5.84
CA LEU A 79 -15.90 -0.45 5.14
C LEU A 79 -16.23 -0.94 3.73
N ARG A 80 -17.31 -1.70 3.58
CA ARG A 80 -17.76 -2.22 2.28
C ARG A 80 -18.02 -1.09 1.28
N GLN A 81 -18.81 -0.09 1.65
CA GLN A 81 -19.09 1.06 0.79
C GLN A 81 -17.82 1.82 0.41
N ARG A 82 -16.86 1.92 1.33
CA ARG A 82 -15.57 2.56 1.06
C ARG A 82 -14.73 1.76 0.07
N ILE A 83 -14.75 0.43 0.15
CA ILE A 83 -14.10 -0.46 -0.83
C ILE A 83 -14.77 -0.31 -2.20
N GLU A 84 -16.10 -0.39 -2.26
CA GLU A 84 -16.91 -0.27 -3.47
C GLU A 84 -16.67 1.07 -4.19
N SER A 85 -16.70 2.19 -3.45
CA SER A 85 -16.41 3.53 -3.97
C SER A 85 -14.96 3.66 -4.49
N ASN A 86 -13.98 3.11 -3.78
CA ASN A 86 -12.59 3.12 -4.22
C ASN A 86 -12.38 2.28 -5.49
N TYR A 87 -13.03 1.11 -5.56
CA TYR A 87 -13.01 0.25 -6.75
C TYR A 87 -13.65 0.97 -7.94
N PHE A 88 -14.82 1.59 -7.75
CA PHE A 88 -15.47 2.40 -8.78
C PHE A 88 -14.53 3.48 -9.32
N ALA A 89 -13.90 4.26 -8.44
CA ALA A 89 -12.98 5.31 -8.85
C ALA A 89 -11.79 4.76 -9.65
N ALA A 90 -11.19 3.65 -9.21
CA ALA A 90 -10.10 3.01 -9.92
C ALA A 90 -10.54 2.46 -11.29
N ALA A 91 -11.73 1.86 -11.38
CA ALA A 91 -12.29 1.34 -12.63
C ALA A 91 -12.64 2.44 -13.63
N VAL A 92 -13.08 3.61 -13.16
CA VAL A 92 -13.30 4.78 -14.03
C VAL A 92 -11.96 5.34 -14.50
N LEU A 93 -10.98 5.52 -13.60
CA LEU A 93 -9.69 6.12 -13.94
C LEU A 93 -8.80 5.23 -14.82
N ALA A 94 -8.87 3.91 -14.62
CA ALA A 94 -8.22 2.88 -15.42
C ALA A 94 -9.28 1.88 -15.93
N PRO A 95 -9.98 2.23 -17.03
CA PRO A 95 -11.04 1.41 -17.60
C PRO A 95 -10.55 0.02 -17.96
N GLU A 96 -11.41 -0.98 -17.71
CA GLU A 96 -11.09 -2.41 -17.85
C GLU A 96 -10.53 -2.76 -19.22
N GLY A 97 -11.26 -2.50 -20.31
CA GLY A 97 -10.82 -2.86 -21.68
C GLY A 97 -9.41 -2.35 -22.01
N PRO A 98 -9.17 -1.02 -22.00
CA PRO A 98 -7.84 -0.46 -22.25
C PRO A 98 -6.74 -0.95 -21.29
N ALA A 99 -7.05 -1.17 -20.02
CA ALA A 99 -6.08 -1.66 -19.05
C ALA A 99 -5.75 -3.14 -19.26
N VAL A 100 -6.73 -3.97 -19.63
CA VAL A 100 -6.56 -5.39 -19.95
C VAL A 100 -5.80 -5.57 -21.25
N ASP A 101 -6.13 -4.80 -22.29
CA ASP A 101 -5.39 -4.81 -23.56
C ASP A 101 -3.91 -4.48 -23.32
N PHE A 102 -3.65 -3.39 -22.60
CA PHE A 102 -2.31 -2.99 -22.19
C PHE A 102 -1.58 -4.11 -21.42
N LEU A 103 -2.26 -4.73 -20.47
CA LEU A 103 -1.69 -5.79 -19.65
C LEU A 103 -1.41 -7.08 -20.42
N ARG A 104 -2.24 -7.45 -21.39
CA ARG A 104 -2.03 -8.62 -22.25
C ARG A 104 -0.84 -8.43 -23.19
N ASP A 105 -0.67 -7.22 -23.71
CA ASP A 105 0.51 -6.89 -24.51
C ASP A 105 1.79 -6.99 -23.67
N ALA A 106 1.78 -6.42 -22.45
CA ALA A 106 2.90 -6.52 -21.52
C ALA A 106 3.17 -7.96 -21.07
N ASP A 107 2.12 -8.74 -20.86
CA ASP A 107 2.22 -10.15 -20.50
C ASP A 107 2.86 -11.01 -21.59
N THR A 108 2.44 -10.79 -22.85
CA THR A 108 3.03 -11.45 -24.02
C THR A 108 4.51 -11.12 -24.18
N ALA A 109 4.90 -9.91 -23.76
CA ALA A 109 6.29 -9.45 -23.77
C ALA A 109 7.08 -9.84 -22.50
N GLU A 110 6.47 -10.56 -21.54
CA GLU A 110 7.06 -10.89 -20.24
C GLU A 110 7.56 -9.66 -19.46
N ASP A 111 6.86 -8.53 -19.60
CA ASP A 111 7.30 -7.21 -19.12
C ASP A 111 6.21 -6.46 -18.34
N ILE A 112 5.38 -7.18 -17.58
CA ILE A 112 4.34 -6.57 -16.74
C ILE A 112 4.96 -5.64 -15.70
N SER A 113 4.46 -4.40 -15.66
CA SER A 113 4.84 -3.39 -14.66
C SER A 113 3.64 -2.56 -14.22
N VAL A 114 3.42 -2.47 -12.90
CA VAL A 114 2.40 -1.59 -12.31
C VAL A 114 2.72 -0.11 -12.51
N GLU A 115 4.01 0.23 -12.62
CA GLU A 115 4.43 1.61 -12.89
C GLU A 115 3.86 2.11 -14.22
N ASP A 116 3.78 1.25 -15.23
CA ASP A 116 3.26 1.63 -16.54
C ASP A 116 1.75 1.91 -16.46
N ILE A 117 1.00 1.16 -15.65
CA ILE A 117 -0.44 1.44 -15.38
C ILE A 117 -0.58 2.80 -14.69
N LYS A 118 0.24 3.06 -13.67
CA LYS A 118 0.29 4.35 -12.97
C LYS A 118 0.53 5.49 -13.96
N GLU A 119 1.46 5.33 -14.90
CA GLU A 119 1.83 6.35 -15.89
C GLU A 119 0.77 6.54 -16.98
N VAL A 120 0.34 5.46 -17.64
CA VAL A 120 -0.63 5.46 -18.74
C VAL A 120 -1.97 6.07 -18.30
N PHE A 121 -2.46 5.72 -17.12
CA PHE A 121 -3.74 6.19 -16.60
C PHE A 121 -3.63 7.43 -15.68
N TYR A 122 -2.39 7.84 -15.37
CA TYR A 122 -2.06 8.96 -14.49
C TYR A 122 -2.78 8.85 -13.13
N ILE A 123 -2.57 7.72 -12.44
CA ILE A 123 -3.12 7.40 -11.11
C ILE A 123 -1.99 7.18 -10.09
N SER A 124 -2.30 6.97 -8.81
CA SER A 124 -1.24 6.62 -7.83
C SER A 124 -0.70 5.22 -8.06
N TYR A 125 0.54 4.98 -7.61
CA TYR A 125 1.08 3.61 -7.60
C TYR A 125 0.18 2.68 -6.77
N GLU A 126 -0.28 3.14 -5.60
CA GLU A 126 -1.22 2.39 -4.75
C GLU A 126 -2.52 2.01 -5.50
N MET A 127 -3.14 2.97 -6.19
CA MET A 127 -4.37 2.73 -6.96
C MET A 127 -4.11 1.81 -8.15
N ALA A 128 -3.00 2.02 -8.87
CA ALA A 128 -2.59 1.15 -9.97
C ALA A 128 -2.38 -0.29 -9.49
N THR A 129 -1.77 -0.47 -8.32
CA THR A 129 -1.54 -1.80 -7.74
C THR A 129 -2.84 -2.48 -7.36
N HIS A 130 -3.75 -1.78 -6.66
CA HIS A 130 -5.08 -2.32 -6.37
C HIS A 130 -5.89 -2.61 -7.63
N ARG A 131 -5.81 -1.76 -8.66
CA ARG A 131 -6.48 -2.04 -9.93
C ARG A 131 -5.90 -3.28 -10.60
N PHE A 132 -4.57 -3.40 -10.58
CA PHE A 132 -3.86 -4.55 -11.12
C PHE A 132 -4.28 -5.85 -10.46
N THR A 133 -4.41 -5.94 -9.13
CA THR A 133 -4.77 -7.22 -8.48
C THR A 133 -6.09 -7.78 -9.00
N ASN A 134 -7.08 -6.91 -9.23
CA ASN A 134 -8.37 -7.30 -9.82
C ASN A 134 -8.21 -7.80 -11.26
N LEU A 135 -7.50 -7.03 -12.11
CA LEU A 135 -7.36 -7.35 -13.53
C LEU A 135 -6.47 -8.57 -13.78
N ALA A 136 -5.39 -8.72 -13.03
CA ALA A 136 -4.46 -9.83 -13.12
C ALA A 136 -5.14 -11.14 -12.73
N THR A 137 -5.95 -11.12 -11.67
CA THR A 137 -6.74 -12.28 -11.23
C THR A 137 -7.76 -12.69 -12.29
N GLN A 138 -8.55 -11.73 -12.78
CA GLN A 138 -9.69 -12.04 -13.66
C GLN A 138 -9.30 -12.30 -15.13
N HIS A 139 -8.28 -11.62 -15.66
CA HIS A 139 -7.98 -11.62 -17.09
C HIS A 139 -6.63 -12.23 -17.48
N LEU A 140 -5.70 -12.36 -16.53
CA LEU A 140 -4.37 -12.93 -16.76
C LEU A 140 -4.15 -14.24 -16.00
N GLU A 141 -5.09 -14.61 -15.12
CA GLU A 141 -5.03 -15.78 -14.23
C GLU A 141 -3.74 -15.79 -13.37
N ILE A 142 -3.26 -14.59 -12.99
CA ILE A 142 -2.11 -14.42 -12.10
C ILE A 142 -2.65 -14.19 -10.68
N PRO A 143 -2.46 -15.14 -9.75
CA PRO A 143 -2.69 -14.87 -8.35
C PRO A 143 -1.61 -13.91 -7.84
N CYS A 144 -2.01 -12.95 -7.01
CA CYS A 144 -1.14 -11.91 -6.51
C CYS A 144 -1.52 -11.45 -5.10
N HIS A 145 -0.62 -10.69 -4.50
CA HIS A 145 -0.87 -9.99 -3.26
C HIS A 145 -0.47 -8.53 -3.35
N PHE A 146 -1.18 -7.71 -2.58
CA PHE A 146 -0.91 -6.30 -2.36
C PHE A 146 -0.58 -6.09 -0.89
N LEU A 147 0.44 -5.27 -0.65
CA LEU A 147 0.84 -4.89 0.69
C LEU A 147 1.16 -3.40 0.74
N ARG A 148 0.63 -2.70 1.74
CA ARG A 148 1.06 -1.34 2.09
C ARG A 148 1.59 -1.34 3.52
N THR A 149 2.79 -0.80 3.71
CA THR A 149 3.39 -0.66 5.04
C THR A 149 4.00 0.71 5.27
N ASP A 150 4.18 1.08 6.52
CA ASP A 150 5.10 2.15 6.90
C ASP A 150 6.58 1.76 6.68
N SER A 151 7.51 2.64 7.07
CA SER A 151 8.95 2.40 6.94
C SER A 151 9.49 1.28 7.82
N GLU A 152 8.79 0.93 8.89
CA GLU A 152 9.15 -0.15 9.81
C GLU A 152 8.49 -1.48 9.42
N GLY A 153 7.72 -1.50 8.32
CA GLY A 153 7.02 -2.68 7.84
C GLY A 153 5.72 -2.98 8.59
N VAL A 154 5.16 -2.02 9.32
CA VAL A 154 3.83 -2.14 9.92
C VAL A 154 2.78 -2.06 8.83
N ILE A 155 1.88 -3.03 8.80
CA ILE A 155 0.86 -3.20 7.76
C ILE A 155 -0.27 -2.18 7.96
N ASP A 156 -0.52 -1.39 6.93
CA ASP A 156 -1.73 -0.56 6.83
C ASP A 156 -2.84 -1.27 6.07
N LYS A 157 -2.46 -1.99 5.01
CA LYS A 157 -3.37 -2.65 4.09
C LYS A 157 -2.71 -3.89 3.52
N ALA A 158 -3.47 -4.97 3.48
CA ALA A 158 -3.05 -6.22 2.87
C ALA A 158 -4.21 -6.81 2.07
N TYR A 159 -3.88 -7.46 0.96
CA TYR A 159 -4.79 -8.29 0.16
C TYR A 159 -3.97 -9.41 -0.44
N GLU A 160 -4.50 -10.62 -0.48
CA GLU A 160 -3.90 -11.73 -1.21
C GLU A 160 -4.96 -12.65 -1.79
N ASN A 161 -4.59 -13.32 -2.88
CA ASN A 161 -5.27 -14.51 -3.38
C ASN A 161 -4.27 -15.55 -3.90
N ASP A 162 -3.05 -15.51 -3.40
CA ASP A 162 -1.91 -16.28 -3.90
C ASP A 162 -1.28 -17.20 -2.87
N GLY A 163 -1.78 -17.18 -1.63
CA GLY A 163 -1.33 -18.03 -0.54
C GLY A 163 -0.13 -17.48 0.22
N VAL A 164 0.28 -16.23 0.00
CA VAL A 164 1.28 -15.58 0.86
C VAL A 164 0.75 -15.48 2.30
N ALA A 165 1.58 -15.83 3.27
CA ALA A 165 1.20 -15.77 4.68
C ALA A 165 1.58 -14.40 5.28
N PHE A 166 0.61 -13.49 5.40
CA PHE A 166 0.83 -12.25 6.15
C PHE A 166 0.85 -12.50 7.66
N PRO A 167 1.66 -11.73 8.42
CA PRO A 167 1.51 -11.64 9.87
C PRO A 167 0.05 -11.34 10.25
N THR A 168 -0.45 -12.05 11.25
CA THR A 168 -1.86 -12.02 11.62
C THR A 168 -1.98 -11.94 13.14
N ALA A 169 -2.79 -11.01 13.63
CA ALA A 169 -3.13 -10.86 15.04
C ALA A 169 -4.07 -11.98 15.51
N ILE A 170 -4.31 -12.06 16.82
CA ILE A 170 -5.17 -13.08 17.45
C ILE A 170 -6.61 -13.03 16.89
N ASP A 171 -7.08 -11.85 16.51
CA ASP A 171 -8.40 -11.63 15.93
C ASP A 171 -8.48 -11.90 14.42
N GLY A 172 -7.38 -12.33 13.79
CA GLY A 172 -7.30 -12.56 12.34
C GLY A 172 -6.97 -11.31 11.53
N GLY A 173 -6.79 -10.15 12.15
CA GLY A 173 -6.43 -8.91 11.47
C GLY A 173 -4.95 -8.85 11.06
N HIS A 174 -4.65 -8.20 9.93
CA HIS A 174 -3.27 -7.90 9.52
C HIS A 174 -2.83 -6.48 9.88
N GLU A 175 -3.79 -5.54 9.99
CA GLU A 175 -3.48 -4.13 10.23
C GLU A 175 -2.75 -3.95 11.57
N GLY A 176 -1.66 -3.19 11.53
CA GLY A 176 -0.80 -2.95 12.68
C GLY A 176 0.22 -4.05 12.96
N GLU A 177 0.10 -5.24 12.36
CA GLU A 177 1.15 -6.28 12.43
C GLU A 177 2.37 -5.89 11.61
N ARG A 178 3.54 -6.47 11.92
CA ARG A 178 4.81 -6.11 11.27
C ARG A 178 5.34 -7.26 10.42
N VAL A 179 5.66 -6.98 9.17
CA VAL A 179 6.28 -7.96 8.28
C VAL A 179 7.76 -8.21 8.64
N PRO A 180 8.28 -9.41 8.37
CA PRO A 180 9.69 -9.70 8.57
C PRO A 180 10.61 -8.71 7.86
N ARG A 181 11.73 -8.37 8.51
CA ARG A 181 12.78 -7.49 7.95
C ARG A 181 13.22 -7.89 6.53
N GLN A 182 13.18 -9.19 6.20
CA GLN A 182 13.60 -9.72 4.91
C GLN A 182 12.67 -9.35 3.76
N TRP A 183 11.43 -8.94 4.02
CA TRP A 183 10.48 -8.63 2.96
C TRP A 183 10.88 -7.36 2.20
N GLY A 184 10.53 -7.32 0.91
CA GLY A 184 10.85 -6.20 0.02
C GLY A 184 10.36 -4.85 0.55
N SER A 185 9.20 -4.82 1.23
CA SER A 185 8.64 -3.63 1.89
C SER A 185 9.51 -3.03 2.99
N ARG A 186 10.40 -3.82 3.61
CA ARG A 186 11.40 -3.36 4.59
C ARG A 186 12.79 -3.16 3.97
N GLN A 187 13.14 -3.93 2.95
CA GLN A 187 14.43 -3.82 2.26
C GLN A 187 14.52 -2.61 1.32
N ALA A 188 13.42 -2.21 0.68
CA ALA A 188 13.40 -1.16 -0.34
C ALA A 188 13.88 0.21 0.15
N TRP A 189 13.72 0.53 1.43
CA TRP A 189 14.14 1.81 2.03
C TRP A 189 15.66 2.05 1.98
N ASN A 190 16.45 0.98 1.89
CA ASN A 190 17.91 1.05 1.87
C ASN A 190 18.48 0.80 0.47
N ALA A 191 17.65 0.74 -0.57
CA ALA A 191 18.10 0.49 -1.93
C ALA A 191 18.91 1.68 -2.45
N THR A 192 20.21 1.48 -2.68
CA THR A 192 21.10 2.48 -3.26
C THR A 192 20.94 2.51 -4.78
N GLY A 193 20.42 3.62 -5.32
CA GLY A 193 20.28 3.85 -6.76
C GLY A 193 18.90 4.41 -7.13
N SER A 194 18.83 5.20 -8.20
CA SER A 194 17.62 5.91 -8.64
C SER A 194 16.54 5.02 -9.28
N PHE A 195 16.51 3.71 -9.00
CA PHE A 195 15.44 2.85 -9.50
C PHE A 195 14.23 3.00 -8.60
N LEU A 196 13.11 3.47 -9.18
CA LEU A 196 11.84 3.71 -8.48
C LEU A 196 11.28 2.43 -7.82
N LEU A 197 11.71 1.25 -8.27
CA LEU A 197 11.16 -0.04 -7.87
C LEU A 197 12.24 -1.01 -7.36
N HIS A 198 11.99 -1.60 -6.20
CA HIS A 198 12.79 -2.67 -5.60
C HIS A 198 12.14 -4.03 -5.89
N SER A 199 12.74 -4.79 -6.81
CA SER A 199 12.35 -6.17 -7.12
C SER A 199 13.18 -7.19 -6.33
N GLN A 200 12.49 -8.16 -5.73
CA GLN A 200 13.08 -9.16 -4.85
C GLN A 200 12.28 -10.47 -4.85
N TYR A 201 12.98 -11.60 -4.73
CA TYR A 201 12.39 -12.89 -4.35
C TYR A 201 12.49 -13.08 -2.83
N THR A 202 11.41 -13.54 -2.20
CA THR A 202 11.38 -13.87 -0.77
C THR A 202 10.93 -15.31 -0.61
N VAL A 203 11.78 -16.13 0.01
CA VAL A 203 11.51 -17.54 0.28
C VAL A 203 10.92 -17.69 1.68
N MET A 204 9.70 -18.21 1.76
CA MET A 204 8.95 -18.46 2.98
C MET A 204 8.69 -19.96 3.14
N ASP A 205 8.15 -20.39 4.27
CA ASP A 205 7.80 -21.80 4.49
C ASP A 205 6.71 -22.28 3.54
N VAL A 206 5.77 -21.40 3.21
CA VAL A 206 4.63 -21.68 2.32
C VAL A 206 4.97 -21.57 0.83
N GLY A 207 6.15 -21.06 0.46
CA GLY A 207 6.54 -20.90 -0.94
C GLY A 207 7.54 -19.77 -1.19
N GLU A 208 7.91 -19.58 -2.44
CA GLU A 208 8.74 -18.46 -2.89
C GLU A 208 7.88 -17.46 -3.67
N TYR A 209 8.05 -16.18 -3.36
CA TYR A 209 7.27 -15.08 -3.94
C TYR A 209 8.19 -14.03 -4.53
N PHE A 210 7.83 -13.53 -5.71
CA PHE A 210 8.45 -12.36 -6.32
C PHE A 210 7.61 -11.14 -5.98
N CYS A 211 8.27 -10.08 -5.50
CA CYS A 211 7.62 -8.82 -5.18
C CYS A 211 8.37 -7.65 -5.81
N THR A 212 7.61 -6.66 -6.29
CA THR A 212 8.10 -5.34 -6.67
C THR A 212 7.55 -4.31 -5.70
N THR A 213 8.44 -3.51 -5.11
CA THR A 213 8.09 -2.52 -4.07
C THR A 213 8.43 -1.11 -4.52
N TYR A 214 7.47 -0.20 -4.38
CA TYR A 214 7.58 1.22 -4.61
C TYR A 214 7.53 1.99 -3.28
N ILE A 215 8.39 3.00 -3.11
CA ILE A 215 8.34 3.90 -1.96
C ILE A 215 7.64 5.20 -2.37
N GLU A 216 6.45 5.44 -1.81
CA GLU A 216 5.68 6.66 -2.04
C GLU A 216 6.16 7.76 -1.09
N THR A 217 6.53 8.90 -1.68
CA THR A 217 7.08 10.07 -0.98
C THR A 217 6.39 11.37 -1.38
N GLU A 218 5.59 11.39 -2.45
CA GLU A 218 5.07 12.62 -3.06
C GLU A 218 3.90 13.26 -2.31
N THR A 219 3.25 12.48 -1.44
CA THR A 219 1.89 12.79 -0.98
C THR A 219 1.73 12.90 0.53
N ASP A 220 2.76 12.61 1.33
CA ASP A 220 2.62 12.53 2.77
C ASP A 220 3.76 13.19 3.55
N ARG A 221 3.45 13.62 4.78
CA ARG A 221 4.47 13.86 5.84
C ARG A 221 5.17 12.56 6.27
N HIS A 222 4.60 11.41 5.87
CA HIS A 222 4.96 10.05 6.24
C HIS A 222 5.05 9.16 4.98
N PRO A 223 6.26 8.96 4.42
CA PRO A 223 6.46 8.02 3.34
C PRO A 223 5.99 6.60 3.69
N TYR A 224 5.56 5.83 2.69
CA TYR A 224 5.12 4.45 2.86
C TYR A 224 5.57 3.57 1.69
N ALA A 225 5.60 2.25 1.91
CA ALA A 225 5.93 1.26 0.88
C ALA A 225 4.64 0.63 0.32
N VAL A 226 4.60 0.42 -0.98
CA VAL A 226 3.56 -0.34 -1.68
C VAL A 226 4.24 -1.49 -2.43
N SER A 227 3.87 -2.72 -2.10
CA SER A 227 4.38 -3.93 -2.76
C SER A 227 3.26 -4.64 -3.51
N LEU A 228 3.56 -5.05 -4.74
CA LEU A 228 2.84 -6.08 -5.47
C LEU A 228 3.69 -7.33 -5.47
N GLY A 229 3.11 -8.50 -5.23
CA GLY A 229 3.81 -9.75 -5.47
C GLY A 229 2.92 -10.85 -6.04
N THR A 230 3.59 -11.93 -6.40
CA THR A 230 3.01 -13.15 -6.98
C THR A 230 3.91 -14.35 -6.66
N PRO A 231 3.42 -15.59 -6.69
CA PRO A 231 4.26 -16.76 -6.53
C PRO A 231 5.35 -16.81 -7.62
N ALA A 232 6.55 -17.28 -7.26
CA ALA A 232 7.74 -17.23 -8.12
C ALA A 232 7.56 -17.87 -9.50
N ARG A 233 6.68 -18.87 -9.63
CA ARG A 233 6.33 -19.50 -10.92
C ARG A 233 5.76 -18.52 -11.95
N PHE A 234 5.10 -17.44 -11.50
CA PHE A 234 4.57 -16.38 -12.38
C PHE A 234 5.54 -15.21 -12.58
N ALA A 235 6.65 -15.18 -11.84
CA ALA A 235 7.54 -14.03 -11.81
C ALA A 235 8.12 -13.67 -13.19
N HIS A 236 8.39 -14.66 -14.04
CA HIS A 236 8.94 -14.43 -15.39
C HIS A 236 8.12 -13.45 -16.22
N ARG A 237 6.80 -13.33 -15.97
CA ARG A 237 5.89 -12.42 -16.67
C ARG A 237 6.09 -10.94 -16.29
N PHE A 238 6.85 -10.65 -15.23
CA PHE A 238 7.02 -9.32 -14.66
C PHE A 238 8.40 -8.72 -14.94
N ARG A 239 8.40 -7.40 -15.17
CA ARG A 239 9.63 -6.60 -15.23
C ARG A 239 10.40 -6.69 -13.91
N GLY A 240 11.72 -6.86 -14.01
CA GLY A 240 12.61 -6.95 -12.85
C GLY A 240 12.70 -8.37 -12.25
N SER A 241 12.03 -9.36 -12.83
CA SER A 241 12.09 -10.77 -12.43
C SER A 241 13.49 -11.40 -12.56
N SER A 242 14.39 -10.78 -13.33
CA SER A 242 15.81 -11.15 -13.43
C SER A 242 16.67 -10.67 -12.25
N THR A 243 16.07 -10.05 -11.24
CA THR A 243 16.75 -9.61 -10.01
C THR A 243 17.49 -10.77 -9.33
N LEU A 244 18.70 -10.48 -8.85
CA LEU A 244 19.47 -11.43 -8.03
C LEU A 244 19.15 -11.30 -6.53
N ARG A 245 18.32 -10.33 -6.14
CA ARG A 245 17.91 -10.14 -4.74
C ARG A 245 16.98 -11.28 -4.33
N ARG A 246 17.49 -12.17 -3.51
CA ARG A 246 16.73 -13.28 -2.93
C ARG A 246 16.98 -13.33 -1.44
N GLU A 247 15.91 -13.17 -0.67
CA GLU A 247 15.92 -13.17 0.78
C GLU A 247 15.17 -14.38 1.34
N TYR A 248 15.52 -14.79 2.55
CA TYR A 248 14.92 -15.94 3.23
C TYR A 248 14.18 -15.49 4.49
N ALA A 249 12.87 -15.71 4.50
CA ALA A 249 11.92 -15.33 5.54
C ALA A 249 11.11 -16.55 5.98
N ARG A 250 11.75 -17.70 6.17
CA ARG A 250 11.16 -18.84 6.89
C ARG A 250 11.24 -18.59 8.39
N GLU A 251 10.46 -19.31 9.18
CA GLU A 251 10.43 -19.20 10.64
C GLU A 251 11.84 -19.15 11.24
N ARG A 252 12.70 -20.13 10.90
CA ARG A 252 14.10 -20.20 11.37
C ARG A 252 15.00 -19.01 11.00
N GLU A 253 14.68 -18.28 9.93
CA GLU A 253 15.45 -17.09 9.49
C GLU A 253 14.89 -15.79 10.07
N ILE A 254 13.61 -15.80 10.45
CA ILE A 254 12.92 -14.69 11.11
C ILE A 254 13.27 -14.68 12.61
N GLU A 255 13.38 -15.87 13.22
CA GLU A 255 13.77 -16.02 14.62
C GLU A 255 15.06 -15.23 14.92
N PRO A 256 15.07 -14.44 16.01
CA PRO A 256 16.24 -13.68 16.38
C PRO A 256 17.35 -14.60 16.87
N ASP A 257 18.59 -14.29 16.49
CA ASP A 257 19.78 -15.01 16.97
C ASP A 257 19.81 -14.97 18.52
N PRO A 258 19.75 -16.13 19.21
CA PRO A 258 19.72 -16.18 20.67
C PRO A 258 20.90 -15.48 21.32
N LEU A 259 22.09 -15.53 20.70
CA LEU A 259 23.29 -14.86 21.21
C LEU A 259 23.16 -13.34 21.13
N LEU A 260 22.54 -12.84 20.06
CA LEU A 260 22.28 -11.41 19.90
C LEU A 260 21.28 -10.93 20.96
N VAL A 261 20.23 -11.70 21.21
CA VAL A 261 19.23 -11.39 22.25
C VAL A 261 19.86 -11.42 23.63
N GLU A 262 20.58 -12.49 23.97
CA GLU A 262 21.28 -12.63 25.25
C GLU A 262 22.23 -11.45 25.51
N GLN A 263 22.95 -11.00 24.48
CA GLN A 263 23.91 -9.92 24.61
C GLN A 263 23.28 -8.54 24.86
N TRP A 264 22.11 -8.26 24.28
CA TRP A 264 21.54 -6.90 24.25
C TRP A 264 20.24 -6.73 25.02
N ALA A 265 19.55 -7.83 25.37
CA ALA A 265 18.35 -7.80 26.21
C ALA A 265 18.69 -7.16 27.56
N GLY A 266 17.88 -6.19 27.99
CA GLY A 266 18.14 -5.41 29.20
C GLY A 266 19.28 -4.39 29.11
N HIS A 267 20.02 -4.34 28.00
CA HIS A 267 21.15 -3.44 27.77
C HIS A 267 20.89 -2.39 26.68
N ALA A 268 19.71 -2.39 26.06
CA ALA A 268 19.29 -1.41 25.08
C ALA A 268 18.15 -0.53 25.63
N TRP A 269 18.23 0.78 25.36
CA TRP A 269 17.18 1.74 25.69
C TRP A 269 16.89 2.63 24.47
N PRO A 270 16.08 2.17 23.52
CA PRO A 270 15.68 3.00 22.39
C PRO A 270 14.68 4.07 22.85
N SER A 271 14.87 5.30 22.39
CA SER A 271 13.82 6.32 22.42
C SER A 271 12.99 6.19 21.15
N ALA A 272 11.69 5.91 21.28
CA ALA A 272 10.80 5.86 20.14
C ALA A 272 10.70 7.24 19.47
N ALA A 273 10.64 7.27 18.13
CA ALA A 273 10.33 8.49 17.41
C ALA A 273 8.87 8.91 17.68
N GLU A 274 8.56 10.21 17.54
CA GLU A 274 7.21 10.81 17.73
C GLU A 274 6.08 10.13 16.93
N ARG A 275 6.42 9.24 16.00
CA ARG A 275 5.53 8.51 15.09
C ARG A 275 5.09 7.13 15.60
N SER A 276 5.55 6.72 16.78
CA SER A 276 4.98 5.57 17.46
C SER A 276 3.58 5.98 17.95
N HIS A 277 2.52 5.39 17.40
CA HIS A 277 1.12 5.66 17.73
C HIS A 277 0.72 5.29 19.18
N VAL A 278 1.64 5.42 20.16
CA VAL A 278 1.51 4.97 21.54
C VAL A 278 0.25 5.52 22.22
N LEU A 279 -0.20 6.72 21.83
CA LEU A 279 -1.36 7.39 22.44
C LEU A 279 -2.63 7.39 21.58
N SER A 280 -2.56 7.06 20.29
CA SER A 280 -3.73 7.09 19.37
C SER A 280 -4.25 5.71 18.98
N ALA A 281 -3.41 4.68 19.13
CA ALA A 281 -3.83 3.29 19.19
C ALA A 281 -3.11 2.70 20.40
N LEU A 282 -3.77 2.70 21.56
CA LEU A 282 -3.45 1.65 22.54
C LEU A 282 -3.46 0.35 21.73
N PRO A 283 -2.40 -0.48 21.81
CA PRO A 283 -2.46 -1.81 21.21
C PRO A 283 -3.83 -2.39 21.58
N PRO A 284 -4.59 -3.00 20.64
CA PRO A 284 -5.78 -3.73 21.04
C PRO A 284 -5.39 -4.54 22.28
N SER A 285 -6.21 -4.49 23.32
CA SER A 285 -5.94 -4.88 24.72
C SER A 285 -5.38 -6.31 24.94
N GLN A 286 -5.08 -7.01 23.85
CA GLN A 286 -4.57 -8.35 23.69
C GLN A 286 -3.07 -8.41 23.28
N ARG A 287 -2.42 -7.28 22.95
CA ARG A 287 -0.97 -7.26 22.66
C ARG A 287 -0.16 -7.29 23.96
N GLU A 288 0.80 -8.20 24.05
CA GLU A 288 1.79 -8.19 25.14
C GLU A 288 2.49 -6.82 25.19
N PHE A 289 2.60 -6.28 26.40
CA PHE A 289 3.25 -5.00 26.62
C PHE A 289 4.74 -5.09 26.26
N SER A 290 5.14 -4.40 25.19
CA SER A 290 6.55 -4.18 24.88
C SER A 290 7.05 -2.93 25.62
N PRO A 291 8.21 -2.95 26.30
CA PRO A 291 8.77 -1.80 26.99
C PRO A 291 9.02 -0.58 26.08
N PHE A 292 9.10 -0.80 24.76
CA PHE A 292 9.34 0.24 23.76
C PHE A 292 8.35 0.10 22.59
N PRO A 293 7.08 0.53 22.75
CA PRO A 293 6.06 0.39 21.73
C PRO A 293 6.47 1.06 20.40
N GLY A 294 6.24 0.36 19.29
CA GLY A 294 6.60 0.82 17.95
C GLY A 294 8.05 0.58 17.54
N VAL A 295 8.95 0.19 18.45
CA VAL A 295 10.36 -0.07 18.13
C VAL A 295 10.61 -1.56 17.87
N ASP A 296 11.25 -1.89 16.74
CA ASP A 296 11.79 -3.23 16.49
C ASP A 296 13.04 -3.47 17.35
N GLN A 297 12.91 -4.22 18.44
CA GLN A 297 14.02 -4.51 19.35
C GLN A 297 15.16 -5.27 18.65
N ILE A 298 14.83 -6.16 17.71
CA ILE A 298 15.84 -6.95 17.02
C ILE A 298 16.68 -6.07 16.10
N ASP A 299 16.08 -5.08 15.44
CA ASP A 299 16.86 -4.11 14.66
C ASP A 299 17.73 -3.22 15.53
N VAL A 300 17.26 -2.83 16.73
CA VAL A 300 18.08 -2.13 17.72
C VAL A 300 19.28 -2.98 18.13
N TYR A 301 19.09 -4.25 18.45
CA TYR A 301 20.19 -5.14 18.86
C TYR A 301 21.20 -5.33 17.73
N ARG A 302 20.74 -5.49 16.49
CA ARG A 302 21.61 -5.58 15.31
C ARG A 302 22.38 -4.30 15.07
N PHE A 303 21.72 -3.15 15.22
CA PHE A 303 22.38 -1.85 15.13
C PHE A 303 23.50 -1.75 16.18
N LEU A 304 23.20 -2.03 17.45
CA LEU A 304 24.19 -1.99 18.53
C LEU A 304 25.36 -2.95 18.28
N GLU A 305 25.08 -4.16 17.79
CA GLU A 305 26.11 -5.12 17.41
C GLU A 305 27.01 -4.61 16.28
N ARG A 306 26.44 -3.99 15.23
CA ARG A 306 27.23 -3.35 14.16
C ARG A 306 28.10 -2.22 14.71
N GLN A 307 27.57 -1.36 15.58
CA GLN A 307 28.33 -0.27 16.20
C GLN A 307 29.43 -0.77 17.14
N ARG A 308 29.19 -1.87 17.86
CA ARG A 308 30.20 -2.51 18.71
C ARG A 308 31.36 -3.07 17.88
N ARG A 309 31.07 -3.70 16.75
CA ARG A 309 32.09 -4.23 15.83
C ARG A 309 32.88 -3.13 15.15
N SER A 310 32.23 -2.07 14.68
CA SER A 310 32.92 -0.95 14.02
C SER A 310 33.88 -0.19 14.93
N ARG A 311 33.61 -0.15 16.25
CA ARG A 311 34.50 0.48 17.25
C ARG A 311 35.68 -0.39 17.70
N ARG A 312 35.67 -1.69 17.37
CA ARG A 312 36.74 -2.64 17.72
C ARG A 312 37.81 -2.78 16.63
N ASN A 313 37.52 -2.30 15.43
CA ASN A 313 38.46 -2.14 14.32
C ASN A 313 38.96 -0.70 14.28
#